data_AF-A0A497MX98-F1
#
_entry.id   AF-A0A497MX98-F1
#
_cell.length_a   1.000
_cell.length_b   1.000
_cell.length_c   1.000
_cell.angle_alpha   90.00
_cell.angle_beta   90.00
_cell.angle_gamma   90.00
#
_symmetry.space_group_name_H-M   'P 1'
#
loop_
_entity.id
_entity.type
_entity.pdbx_description
1 polymer ?
#
loop_
_entity_poly.entity_id
_entity_poly.type
_entity_poly.pdbx_seq_one_letter_code
_entity_poly.pdbx_strand_id
1 'polypeptide(L)'
;MLHRPLHTIRYISIIAVFCSLFGSVLMFLIGIQRTYQAFAYFFNLEAVSSTLGRERLGALATGAIIKSVDAFLIGLVLLIFGYGVYTLFIRRIELEEKVVFHWLEISSITSLKTLLAELIIIILFVKFLDVVIISIDELTWEILILPASILLLALSLKFLEQHR
;
A
#
# COMPACT_ATOMS: atom_id res chain seq x y z
N MET A 1 36.53 19.45 1.40
CA MET A 1 36.70 18.02 1.00
C MET A 1 35.37 17.23 1.07
N LEU A 2 34.20 17.88 0.89
CA LEU A 2 32.87 17.29 1.12
C LEU A 2 31.94 17.33 -0.12
N HIS A 3 32.48 17.56 -1.31
CA HIS A 3 31.67 17.83 -2.52
C HIS A 3 31.25 16.58 -3.32
N ARG A 4 31.58 15.37 -2.86
CA ARG A 4 31.33 14.11 -3.59
C ARG A 4 30.13 13.24 -3.16
N PRO A 5 29.37 13.47 -2.07
CA PRO A 5 28.26 12.58 -1.71
C PRO A 5 26.97 12.79 -2.53
N LEU A 6 26.78 13.97 -3.16
CA LEU A 6 25.52 14.29 -3.85
C LEU A 6 25.28 13.46 -5.13
N HIS A 7 26.33 13.16 -5.90
CA HIS A 7 26.19 12.38 -7.13
C HIS A 7 25.84 10.91 -6.88
N THR A 8 26.39 10.29 -5.82
CA THR A 8 26.09 8.90 -5.47
C THR A 8 24.62 8.73 -5.04
N ILE A 9 24.06 9.72 -4.35
CA ILE A 9 22.64 9.72 -3.94
C ILE A 9 21.72 9.75 -5.17
N ARG A 10 22.08 10.49 -6.24
CA ARG A 10 21.33 10.49 -7.49
C ARG A 10 21.25 9.11 -8.14
N TYR A 11 22.37 8.40 -8.22
CA TYR A 11 22.40 7.05 -8.81
C TYR A 11 21.57 6.05 -7.99
N ILE A 12 21.66 6.10 -6.65
CA ILE A 12 20.88 5.22 -5.76
C ILE A 12 19.37 5.51 -5.89
N SER A 13 18.97 6.79 -5.92
CA SER A 13 17.56 7.16 -6.05
C SER A 13 16.96 6.75 -7.39
N ILE A 14 17.73 6.82 -8.49
CA ILE A 14 17.27 6.34 -9.80
C ILE A 14 16.99 4.83 -9.75
N ILE A 15 17.90 4.05 -9.17
CA ILE A 15 17.72 2.59 -9.00
C ILE A 15 16.48 2.29 -8.15
N ALA A 16 16.26 3.04 -7.07
CA ALA A 16 15.10 2.88 -6.21
C ALA A 16 13.78 3.20 -6.94
N VAL A 17 13.74 4.25 -7.76
CA VAL A 17 12.57 4.60 -8.59
C VAL A 17 12.26 3.48 -9.59
N PHE A 18 13.27 2.97 -10.30
CA PHE A 18 13.08 1.88 -11.26
C PHE A 18 12.57 0.60 -10.58
N CYS A 19 13.14 0.23 -9.44
CA CYS A 19 12.71 -0.92 -8.67
C CYS A 19 11.24 -0.77 -8.21
N SER A 20 10.87 0.40 -7.69
CA SER A 20 9.50 0.68 -7.25
C SER A 20 8.49 0.66 -8.40
N LEU A 21 8.88 1.18 -9.58
CA LEU A 21 8.04 1.17 -10.77
C LEU A 21 7.82 -0.26 -11.29
N PHE A 22 8.88 -1.07 -11.34
CA PHE A 22 8.76 -2.49 -11.71
C PHE A 22 7.91 -3.28 -10.70
N GLY A 23 8.12 -3.06 -9.40
CA GLY A 23 7.32 -3.68 -8.35
C GLY A 23 5.84 -3.30 -8.42
N SER A 24 5.55 -2.04 -8.71
CA SER A 24 4.19 -1.55 -8.95
C SER A 24 3.52 -2.26 -10.12
N VAL A 25 4.19 -2.33 -11.27
CA VAL A 25 3.68 -3.04 -12.46
C VAL A 25 3.41 -4.51 -12.14
N LEU A 26 4.33 -5.19 -11.45
CA LEU A 26 4.16 -6.59 -11.06
C LEU A 26 2.93 -6.78 -10.17
N MET A 27 2.73 -5.90 -9.19
CA MET A 27 1.54 -5.95 -8.32
C MET A 27 0.24 -5.67 -9.08
N PHE A 28 0.24 -4.73 -10.04
CA PHE A 28 -0.90 -4.52 -10.93
C PHE A 28 -1.24 -5.78 -11.75
N LEU A 29 -0.23 -6.46 -12.30
CA LEU A 29 -0.43 -7.72 -13.03
C LEU A 29 -1.00 -8.82 -12.14
N ILE A 30 -0.52 -8.94 -10.90
CA ILE A 30 -1.09 -9.87 -9.92
C ILE A 30 -2.56 -9.52 -9.65
N GLY A 31 -2.88 -8.24 -9.43
CA GLY A 31 -4.27 -7.79 -9.25
C GLY A 31 -5.16 -8.17 -10.44
N ILE A 32 -4.73 -7.87 -11.67
CA ILE A 32 -5.47 -8.22 -12.89
C ILE A 32 -5.73 -9.73 -12.95
N GLN A 33 -4.71 -10.56 -12.68
CA GLN A 33 -4.85 -12.01 -12.68
C GLN A 33 -5.87 -12.49 -11.63
N ARG A 34 -5.88 -11.89 -10.43
CA ARG A 34 -6.84 -12.23 -9.35
C ARG A 34 -8.25 -11.78 -9.68
N THR A 35 -8.43 -10.59 -10.27
CA THR A 35 -9.72 -10.12 -10.77
C THR A 35 -10.27 -11.09 -11.82
N TYR A 36 -9.42 -11.51 -12.76
CA TYR A 36 -9.82 -12.48 -13.79
C TYR A 36 -10.27 -13.82 -13.17
N GLN A 37 -9.54 -14.32 -12.17
CA GLN A 37 -9.94 -15.53 -11.43
C GLN A 37 -11.30 -15.37 -10.75
N ALA A 38 -11.58 -14.21 -10.14
CA ALA A 38 -12.87 -13.96 -9.51
C ALA A 38 -14.03 -14.00 -10.51
N PHE A 39 -13.86 -13.36 -11.68
CA PHE A 39 -14.85 -13.44 -12.76
C PHE A 39 -15.04 -14.88 -13.25
N ALA A 40 -13.95 -15.63 -13.42
CA ALA A 40 -14.04 -17.04 -13.80
C ALA A 40 -14.84 -17.86 -12.77
N TYR A 41 -14.63 -17.65 -11.46
CA TYR A 41 -15.42 -18.33 -10.43
C TYR A 41 -16.90 -17.93 -10.47
N PHE A 42 -17.20 -16.65 -10.74
CA PHE A 42 -18.58 -16.17 -10.89
C PHE A 42 -19.30 -16.82 -12.07
N PHE A 43 -18.67 -16.92 -13.24
CA PHE A 43 -19.28 -17.60 -14.40
C PHE A 43 -19.46 -19.11 -14.18
N ASN A 44 -18.54 -19.77 -13.48
CA ASN A 44 -18.69 -21.18 -13.11
C ASN A 44 -19.78 -21.41 -12.04
N LEU A 45 -20.20 -20.37 -11.31
CA LEU A 45 -21.26 -20.42 -10.31
C LEU A 45 -22.64 -20.67 -10.92
N GLU A 46 -22.86 -20.22 -12.16
CA GLU A 46 -24.10 -20.43 -12.91
C GLU A 46 -24.24 -21.88 -13.39
N ALA A 47 -23.13 -22.59 -13.59
CA ALA A 47 -23.10 -23.97 -14.08
C ALA A 47 -23.26 -25.04 -12.98
N VAL A 48 -23.11 -24.68 -11.70
CA VAL A 48 -23.16 -25.63 -10.56
C VAL A 48 -24.55 -25.66 -9.92
N SER A 49 -25.18 -26.84 -9.90
CA SER A 49 -26.53 -27.06 -9.37
C SER A 49 -26.59 -27.40 -7.88
N SER A 50 -25.46 -27.64 -7.21
CA SER A 50 -25.42 -27.97 -5.78
C SER A 50 -25.27 -26.72 -4.90
N THR A 51 -26.09 -26.62 -3.84
CA THR A 51 -26.11 -25.49 -2.88
C THR A 51 -24.77 -25.32 -2.16
N LEU A 52 -24.17 -26.43 -1.69
CA LEU A 52 -22.83 -26.45 -1.06
C LEU A 52 -21.70 -26.02 -2.00
N GLY A 53 -21.85 -26.25 -3.32
CA GLY A 53 -20.88 -25.80 -4.32
C GLY A 53 -20.96 -24.30 -4.54
N ARG A 54 -22.18 -23.76 -4.63
CA ARG A 54 -22.44 -22.32 -4.81
C ARG A 54 -21.89 -21.47 -3.66
N GLU A 55 -22.08 -21.86 -2.41
CA GLU A 55 -21.53 -21.08 -1.28
C GLU A 55 -20.00 -21.05 -1.29
N ARG A 56 -19.35 -22.21 -1.53
CA ARG A 56 -17.88 -22.29 -1.59
C ARG A 56 -17.30 -21.49 -2.75
N LEU A 57 -17.90 -21.58 -3.95
CA LEU A 57 -17.46 -20.82 -5.12
C LEU A 57 -17.72 -19.31 -4.94
N GLY A 58 -18.83 -18.92 -4.31
CA GLY A 58 -19.11 -17.53 -3.93
C GLY A 58 -18.05 -16.95 -2.99
N ALA A 59 -17.72 -17.69 -1.92
CA ALA A 59 -16.66 -17.30 -0.98
C ALA A 59 -15.27 -17.21 -1.63
N LEU A 60 -14.97 -18.10 -2.60
CA LEU A 60 -13.72 -18.03 -3.37
C LEU A 60 -13.69 -16.82 -4.31
N ALA A 61 -14.82 -16.44 -4.92
CA ALA A 61 -14.93 -15.28 -5.79
C ALA A 61 -14.76 -13.97 -5.02
N THR A 62 -15.46 -13.80 -3.88
CA THR A 62 -15.30 -12.61 -3.03
C THR A 62 -13.88 -12.51 -2.47
N GLY A 63 -13.32 -13.63 -1.98
CA GLY A 63 -11.93 -13.68 -1.53
C GLY A 63 -10.90 -13.33 -2.61
N ALA A 64 -11.15 -13.71 -3.87
CA ALA A 64 -10.28 -13.36 -4.99
C ALA A 64 -10.33 -11.85 -5.32
N ILE A 65 -11.51 -11.21 -5.23
CA ILE A 65 -11.64 -9.75 -5.40
C ILE A 65 -10.90 -9.00 -4.29
N ILE A 66 -11.06 -9.38 -3.04
CA ILE A 66 -10.41 -8.70 -1.90
C ILE A 66 -8.89 -8.77 -2.01
N LYS A 67 -8.36 -9.94 -2.42
CA LYS A 67 -6.93 -10.12 -2.69
C LYS A 67 -6.47 -9.32 -3.91
N SER A 68 -7.33 -9.15 -4.92
CA SER A 68 -7.02 -8.29 -6.06
C SER A 68 -6.92 -6.82 -5.66
N VAL A 69 -7.87 -6.33 -4.85
CA VAL A 69 -7.86 -4.94 -4.36
C VAL A 69 -6.61 -4.68 -3.54
N ASP A 70 -6.20 -5.64 -2.70
CA ASP A 70 -4.95 -5.55 -1.94
C ASP A 70 -3.72 -5.36 -2.85
N ALA A 71 -3.60 -6.20 -3.86
CA ALA A 71 -2.49 -6.12 -4.82
C ALA A 71 -2.50 -4.77 -5.57
N PHE A 72 -3.66 -4.27 -5.96
CA PHE A 72 -3.78 -2.95 -6.59
C PHE A 72 -3.40 -1.80 -5.65
N LEU A 73 -3.80 -1.87 -4.38
CA LEU A 73 -3.41 -0.87 -3.38
C LEU A 73 -1.90 -0.86 -3.15
N ILE A 74 -1.28 -2.03 -2.99
CA ILE A 74 0.19 -2.13 -2.86
C ILE A 74 0.88 -1.62 -4.13
N GLY A 75 0.38 -1.98 -5.30
CA GLY A 75 0.88 -1.48 -6.58
C GLY A 75 0.82 0.05 -6.67
N LEU A 76 -0.29 0.66 -6.25
CA LEU A 76 -0.48 2.11 -6.24
C LEU A 76 0.43 2.79 -5.21
N VAL A 77 0.61 2.21 -4.01
CA VAL A 77 1.54 2.72 -3.00
C VAL A 77 2.97 2.72 -3.53
N LEU A 78 3.41 1.64 -4.19
CA LEU A 78 4.73 1.58 -4.85
C LEU A 78 4.87 2.60 -5.98
N LEU A 79 3.80 2.87 -6.73
CA LEU A 79 3.80 3.91 -7.77
C LEU A 79 4.00 5.31 -7.17
N ILE A 80 3.20 5.66 -6.15
CA ILE A 80 3.29 6.94 -5.44
C ILE A 80 4.65 7.08 -4.76
N PHE A 81 5.15 6.02 -4.14
CA PHE A 81 6.48 6.00 -3.51
C PHE A 81 7.59 6.28 -4.55
N GLY A 82 7.55 5.59 -5.70
CA GLY A 82 8.49 5.84 -6.79
C GLY A 82 8.43 7.28 -7.30
N TYR A 83 7.23 7.83 -7.50
CA TYR A 83 7.04 9.22 -7.90
C TYR A 83 7.52 10.23 -6.83
N GLY A 84 7.33 9.90 -5.55
CA GLY A 84 7.81 10.69 -4.42
C GLY A 84 9.33 10.75 -4.36
N VAL A 85 10.00 9.60 -4.49
CA VAL A 85 11.47 9.53 -4.57
C VAL A 85 11.98 10.28 -5.80
N TYR A 86 11.34 10.13 -6.96
CA TYR A 86 11.68 10.86 -8.18
C TYR A 86 11.58 12.38 -7.99
N THR A 87 10.46 12.85 -7.44
CA THR A 87 10.24 14.28 -7.19
C THR A 87 11.23 14.85 -6.16
N LEU A 88 11.50 14.11 -5.08
CA LEU A 88 12.33 14.58 -3.99
C LEU A 88 13.83 14.64 -4.37
N PHE A 89 14.32 13.65 -5.11
CA PHE A 89 15.76 13.54 -5.40
C PHE A 89 16.15 13.98 -6.80
N ILE A 90 15.27 13.86 -7.80
CA ILE A 90 15.60 14.26 -9.18
C ILE A 90 15.12 15.69 -9.44
N ARG A 91 13.85 16.01 -9.14
CA ARG A 91 13.28 17.34 -9.42
C ARG A 91 13.81 18.45 -8.50
N ARG A 92 14.20 18.12 -7.26
CA ARG A 92 14.74 19.10 -6.29
C ARG A 92 16.17 19.53 -6.63
N ILE A 93 16.98 18.62 -7.18
CA ILE A 93 18.39 18.90 -7.56
C ILE A 93 18.46 19.82 -8.79
N GLU A 94 17.54 19.69 -9.75
CA GLU A 94 17.43 20.61 -10.90
C GLU A 94 17.08 22.06 -10.49
N LEU A 95 16.41 22.24 -9.35
CA LEU A 95 16.11 23.55 -8.78
C LEU A 95 17.30 24.12 -7.98
N GLU A 96 18.07 23.26 -7.29
CA GLU A 96 19.31 23.65 -6.59
C GLU A 96 20.42 24.07 -7.56
N GLU A 97 20.48 23.50 -8.77
CA GLU A 97 21.50 23.85 -9.77
C GLU A 97 21.28 25.24 -10.39
N LYS A 98 20.05 25.79 -10.31
CA LYS A 98 19.71 27.15 -10.77
C LYS A 98 19.62 28.18 -9.66
N VAL A 99 19.51 27.79 -8.39
CA VAL A 99 19.39 28.77 -7.30
C VAL A 99 20.04 28.25 -6.01
N VAL A 100 21.24 28.76 -5.73
CA VAL A 100 21.91 28.61 -4.43
C VAL A 100 21.17 29.52 -3.43
N PHE A 101 20.21 28.98 -2.69
CA PHE A 101 19.75 29.60 -1.45
C PHE A 101 19.89 28.63 -0.28
N HIS A 102 20.83 29.00 0.59
CA HIS A 102 21.31 28.39 1.84
C HIS A 102 20.25 28.32 2.96
N TRP A 103 19.01 27.92 2.68
CA TRP A 103 17.94 27.99 3.68
C TRP A 103 16.96 26.82 3.75
N LEU A 104 17.14 25.75 2.96
CA LEU A 104 16.40 24.50 3.15
C LEU A 104 17.22 23.44 3.88
N GLU A 105 17.80 23.87 4.98
CA GLU A 105 18.21 22.99 6.07
C GLU A 105 16.92 22.45 6.73
N ILE A 106 16.59 21.19 6.43
CA ILE A 106 15.70 20.31 7.21
C ILE A 106 14.19 20.60 7.14
N SER A 107 13.50 19.83 6.28
CA SER A 107 12.07 19.49 6.35
C SER A 107 11.77 18.56 5.15
N SER A 108 11.33 17.30 5.24
CA SER A 108 10.59 16.62 6.29
C SER A 108 10.48 15.11 5.99
N ILE A 109 11.57 14.33 6.03
CA ILE A 109 11.46 12.85 5.99
C ILE A 109 10.44 12.35 7.03
N THR A 110 10.31 13.07 8.15
CA THR A 110 9.30 12.84 9.17
C THR A 110 7.86 13.05 8.70
N SER A 111 7.54 14.15 8.01
CA SER A 111 6.17 14.36 7.52
C SER A 111 5.78 13.32 6.46
N LEU A 112 6.76 12.85 5.67
CA LEU A 112 6.54 11.74 4.73
C LEU A 112 6.30 10.41 5.46
N LYS A 113 7.02 10.17 6.56
CA LYS A 113 6.83 9.00 7.44
C LYS A 113 5.45 9.02 8.13
N THR A 114 4.99 10.17 8.61
CA THR A 114 3.64 10.34 9.18
C THR A 114 2.57 10.07 8.13
N LEU A 115 2.70 10.64 6.93
CA LEU A 115 1.76 10.41 5.82
C LEU A 115 1.66 8.93 5.42
N LEU A 116 2.80 8.23 5.36
CA LEU A 116 2.81 6.80 5.04
C LEU A 116 2.12 5.97 6.13
N ALA A 117 2.39 6.28 7.39
CA ALA A 117 1.81 5.57 8.51
C ALA A 117 0.29 5.81 8.64
N GLU A 118 -0.17 7.04 8.40
CA GLU A 118 -1.58 7.38 8.35
C GLU A 118 -2.29 6.61 7.23
N LEU A 119 -1.68 6.49 6.05
CA LEU A 119 -2.19 5.66 4.95
C LEU A 119 -2.30 4.18 5.33
N ILE A 120 -1.28 3.61 6.00
CA ILE A 120 -1.30 2.22 6.45
C ILE A 120 -2.46 1.98 7.41
N ILE A 121 -2.70 2.90 8.36
CA ILE A 121 -3.82 2.79 9.31
C ILE A 121 -5.16 2.81 8.57
N ILE A 122 -5.35 3.69 7.59
CA ILE A 122 -6.57 3.76 6.79
C ILE A 122 -6.79 2.45 6.00
N ILE A 123 -5.75 1.92 5.35
CA ILE A 123 -5.84 0.66 4.58
C ILE A 123 -6.24 -0.51 5.49
N LEU A 124 -5.60 -0.62 6.67
CA LEU A 124 -5.93 -1.67 7.64
C LEU A 124 -7.37 -1.52 8.17
N PHE A 125 -7.83 -0.28 8.38
CA PHE A 125 -9.21 -0.01 8.79
C PHE A 125 -10.23 -0.38 7.72
N VAL A 126 -9.96 -0.11 6.44
CA VAL A 126 -10.83 -0.54 5.33
C VAL A 126 -10.88 -2.07 5.26
N LYS A 127 -9.74 -2.76 5.44
CA LYS A 127 -9.69 -4.23 5.51
C LYS A 127 -10.48 -4.79 6.69
N PHE A 128 -10.47 -4.11 7.84
CA PHE A 128 -11.29 -4.48 8.98
C PHE A 128 -12.78 -4.45 8.65
N LEU A 129 -13.27 -3.36 8.05
CA LEU A 129 -14.68 -3.24 7.66
C LEU A 129 -15.09 -4.35 6.69
N ASP A 130 -14.23 -4.69 5.74
CA ASP A 130 -14.47 -5.77 4.78
C ASP A 130 -14.62 -7.14 5.48
N VAL A 131 -13.74 -7.48 6.42
CA VAL A 131 -13.82 -8.71 7.23
C VAL A 131 -15.10 -8.74 8.07
N VAL A 132 -15.46 -7.63 8.71
CA VAL A 132 -16.69 -7.55 9.51
C VAL A 132 -17.93 -7.75 8.64
N ILE A 133 -17.99 -7.12 7.46
CA ILE A 133 -19.13 -7.22 6.54
C ILE A 133 -19.30 -8.63 5.96
N ILE A 134 -18.22 -9.41 5.83
CA ILE A 134 -18.28 -10.78 5.32
C ILE A 134 -18.61 -11.78 6.43
N SER A 135 -18.25 -11.47 7.67
CA SER A 135 -18.40 -12.36 8.82
C SER A 135 -19.54 -11.94 9.77
N ILE A 136 -20.51 -11.14 9.32
CA ILE A 136 -21.62 -10.63 10.17
C ILE A 136 -22.48 -11.76 10.75
N ASP A 137 -22.59 -12.89 10.02
CA ASP A 137 -23.42 -14.02 10.42
C ASP A 137 -22.70 -15.03 11.34
N GLU A 138 -21.35 -14.99 11.40
CA GLU A 138 -20.51 -15.84 12.24
C GLU A 138 -19.43 -15.01 12.95
N LEU A 139 -19.82 -14.22 13.94
CA LEU A 139 -18.87 -13.43 14.74
C LEU A 139 -18.08 -14.30 15.73
N THR A 140 -16.89 -14.72 15.33
CA THR A 140 -15.90 -15.35 16.22
C THR A 140 -14.99 -14.30 16.89
N TRP A 141 -14.51 -14.59 18.10
CA TRP A 141 -13.60 -13.72 18.86
C TRP A 141 -12.29 -13.38 18.12
N GLU A 142 -11.87 -14.19 17.14
CA GLU A 142 -10.71 -13.92 16.29
C GLU A 142 -10.85 -12.65 15.45
N ILE A 143 -12.07 -12.24 15.07
CA ILE A 143 -12.31 -11.01 14.29
C ILE A 143 -11.88 -9.77 15.08
N LEU A 144 -11.80 -9.87 16.41
CA LEU A 144 -11.40 -8.78 17.30
C LEU A 144 -9.88 -8.53 17.34
N ILE A 145 -9.08 -9.50 16.89
CA ILE A 145 -7.60 -9.39 16.86
C ILE A 145 -7.15 -8.28 15.88
N LEU A 146 -7.88 -8.15 14.77
CA LEU A 146 -7.57 -7.19 13.72
C LEU A 146 -7.81 -5.72 14.14
N PRO A 147 -8.95 -5.30 14.71
CA PRO A 147 -9.14 -3.94 15.23
C PRO A 147 -8.24 -3.66 16.45
N ALA A 148 -7.94 -4.66 17.28
CA ALA A 148 -6.99 -4.51 18.38
C ALA A 148 -5.58 -4.16 17.87
N SER A 149 -5.12 -4.82 16.79
CA SER A 149 -3.83 -4.54 16.16
C SER A 149 -3.77 -3.14 15.55
N ILE A 150 -4.87 -2.68 14.92
CA ILE A 150 -4.98 -1.33 14.36
C ILE A 150 -4.90 -0.27 15.46
N LEU A 151 -5.62 -0.47 16.57
CA LEU A 151 -5.54 0.43 17.73
C LEU A 151 -4.13 0.50 18.29
N LEU A 152 -3.44 -0.63 18.41
CA LEU A 152 -2.08 -0.70 18.95
C LEU A 152 -1.08 0.05 18.05
N LEU A 153 -1.22 -0.07 16.73
CA LEU A 153 -0.45 0.68 15.75
C LEU A 153 -0.72 2.19 15.81
N ALA A 154 -1.99 2.59 15.87
CA ALA A 154 -2.37 4.00 16.00
C ALA A 154 -1.83 4.63 17.30
N LEU A 155 -1.88 3.86 18.39
CA LEU A 155 -1.39 4.30 19.70
C LEU A 155 0.14 4.40 19.73
N SER A 156 0.84 3.45 19.10
CA SER A 156 2.30 3.51 18.89
C SER A 156 2.71 4.75 18.09
N LEU A 157 1.95 5.09 17.05
CA LEU A 157 2.21 6.27 16.23
C LEU A 157 2.00 7.57 17.01
N LYS A 158 0.87 7.67 17.71
CA LYS A 158 0.56 8.82 18.57
C LYS A 158 1.65 9.03 19.63
N PHE A 159 2.14 7.94 20.23
CA PHE A 159 3.21 8.01 21.24
C PHE A 159 4.55 8.47 20.65
N LEU A 160 4.87 8.03 19.42
CA LEU A 160 6.07 8.46 18.70
C LEU A 160 6.00 9.93 18.24
N GLU A 161 4.81 10.44 17.90
CA GLU A 161 4.62 11.86 17.60
C GLU A 161 4.68 12.74 18.86
N GLN A 162 4.22 12.24 20.01
CA GLN A 162 4.20 12.99 21.26
C GLN A 162 5.60 13.14 21.91
N HIS A 163 6.59 12.36 21.48
CA HIS A 163 7.99 12.45 21.94
C HIS A 163 8.92 13.21 20.97
N ARG A 164 8.35 14.04 20.10
CA ARG A 164 9.09 14.87 19.16
C ARG A 164 8.66 16.32 19.24
#